data_AF-A0AAX3UDZ3-F1
#
_entry.id   AF-A0AAX3UDZ3-F1
#
_cell.length_a   1.000
_cell.length_b   1.000
_cell.length_c   1.000
_cell.angle_alpha   90.00
_cell.angle_beta   90.00
_cell.angle_gamma   90.00
#
_symmetry.space_group_name_H-M   'P 1'
#
loop_
_entity.id
_entity.type
_entity.pdbx_description
1 polymer ?
#
loop_
_entity_poly.entity_id
_entity_poly.type
_entity_poly.pdbx_seq_one_letter_code
_entity_poly.pdbx_strand_id
1 'polypeptide(L)'
;MTIGEALKEEQKQLGLTAKAMAAGVISKATYSKVVNGKQKLSSDSLVKILFKNNIDIDDFFEMLKSTYMSESRQYENKLFNGMQLALNNHKIDMAQRYLVQIETKASNKYLQQRAKITVAFLTGNMDKLNNEFKQSVIDTLNSHPNCMRNIDALGLFNTALLILPNDEVEIEMRLFFTKVVHVKKISESMKERYAILCCNYLDWKYKRSSEINKNVINALKYLKR
;
A
#
# COMPACT_ATOMS: atom_id res chain seq x y z
N MET A 1 11.25 11.07 -14.48
CA MET A 1 10.97 12.50 -14.29
C MET A 1 11.70 13.00 -13.05
N THR A 2 12.48 14.08 -13.17
CA THR A 2 13.11 14.77 -12.05
C THR A 2 12.10 15.67 -11.31
N ILE A 3 12.45 16.16 -10.12
CA ILE A 3 11.60 17.14 -9.39
C ILE A 3 11.28 18.38 -10.23
N GLY A 4 12.26 18.90 -10.98
CA GLY A 4 12.06 20.09 -11.82
C GLY A 4 11.11 19.82 -12.99
N GLU A 5 11.21 18.65 -13.61
CA GLU A 5 10.29 18.23 -14.68
C GLU A 5 8.87 18.01 -14.14
N ALA A 6 8.73 17.39 -12.97
CA ALA A 6 7.43 17.21 -12.33
C ALA A 6 6.76 18.54 -11.98
N LEU A 7 7.50 19.50 -11.41
CA LEU A 7 6.98 20.85 -11.16
C LEU A 7 6.57 21.57 -12.44
N LYS A 8 7.30 21.35 -13.54
CA LYS A 8 6.96 21.92 -14.85
C LYS A 8 5.66 21.34 -15.41
N GLU A 9 5.44 20.05 -15.22
CA GLU A 9 4.22 19.37 -15.63
C GLU A 9 3.02 19.84 -14.82
N GLU A 10 3.13 19.89 -13.48
CA GLU A 10 2.11 20.47 -12.59
C GLU A 10 1.79 21.92 -12.95
N GLN A 11 2.82 22.73 -13.17
CA GLN A 11 2.65 24.12 -13.60
C GLN A 11 1.80 24.22 -14.88
N LYS A 12 2.05 23.34 -15.86
CA LYS A 12 1.33 23.30 -17.13
C LYS A 12 -0.12 22.87 -16.91
N GLN A 13 -0.36 21.84 -16.10
CA GLN A 13 -1.70 21.34 -15.79
C GLN A 13 -2.55 22.38 -15.07
N LEU A 14 -1.94 23.13 -14.14
CA LEU A 14 -2.60 24.23 -13.43
C LEU A 14 -2.71 25.53 -14.25
N GLY A 15 -2.12 25.60 -15.46
CA GLY A 15 -2.13 26.80 -16.29
C GLY A 15 -1.36 27.99 -15.69
N LEU A 16 -0.39 27.74 -14.81
CA LEU A 16 0.29 28.77 -14.04
C LEU A 16 1.53 29.32 -14.76
N THR A 17 1.79 30.62 -14.53
CA THR A 17 3.10 31.19 -14.89
C THR A 17 4.19 30.71 -13.92
N ALA A 18 5.45 30.75 -14.34
CA ALA A 18 6.58 30.41 -13.46
C ALA A 18 6.62 31.25 -12.16
N LYS A 19 6.16 32.52 -12.22
CA LYS A 19 6.07 33.39 -11.04
C LYS A 19 4.94 32.95 -10.12
N ALA A 20 3.77 32.61 -10.68
CA ALA A 20 2.63 32.13 -9.92
C ALA A 20 2.94 30.80 -9.24
N MET A 21 3.49 29.84 -9.98
CA MET A 21 3.89 28.53 -9.46
C MET A 21 4.97 28.63 -8.37
N ALA A 22 5.94 29.53 -8.52
CA ALA A 22 6.94 29.77 -7.47
C ALA A 22 6.34 30.34 -6.17
N ALA A 23 5.13 30.92 -6.23
CA ALA A 23 4.30 31.36 -5.10
C ALA A 23 5.04 32.20 -4.02
N GLY A 24 6.04 32.98 -4.45
CA GLY A 24 6.91 33.76 -3.57
C GLY A 24 7.82 32.94 -2.64
N VAL A 25 7.87 31.62 -2.81
CA VAL A 25 8.79 30.72 -2.08
C VAL A 25 10.21 30.90 -2.59
N ILE A 26 10.36 31.03 -3.90
CA ILE A 26 11.61 31.33 -4.59
C ILE A 26 11.37 32.36 -5.69
N SER A 27 12.44 32.97 -6.21
CA SER A 27 12.32 33.90 -7.35
C SER A 27 11.88 33.17 -8.63
N LYS A 28 11.21 33.88 -9.54
CA LYS A 28 10.88 33.38 -10.90
C LYS A 28 12.11 32.83 -11.62
N ALA A 29 13.25 33.51 -11.47
CA ALA A 29 14.51 33.11 -12.09
C ALA A 29 15.02 31.80 -11.49
N THR A 30 14.98 31.65 -10.17
CA THR A 30 15.34 30.41 -9.46
C THR A 30 14.44 29.27 -9.89
N TYR A 31 13.11 29.47 -9.90
CA TYR A 31 12.16 28.46 -10.34
C TYR A 31 12.43 28.03 -11.78
N SER A 32 12.69 28.99 -12.68
CA SER A 32 13.05 28.70 -14.08
C SER A 32 14.33 27.88 -14.20
N LYS A 33 15.33 28.09 -13.33
CA LYS A 33 16.53 27.25 -13.30
C LYS A 33 16.22 25.84 -12.80
N VAL A 34 15.35 25.69 -11.80
CA VAL A 34 14.93 24.38 -11.25
C VAL A 34 14.22 23.54 -12.30
N VAL A 35 13.19 24.06 -12.96
CA VAL A 35 12.40 23.30 -13.95
C VAL A 35 13.17 22.97 -15.24
N ASN A 36 14.32 23.61 -15.45
CA ASN A 36 15.24 23.32 -16.55
C ASN A 36 16.49 22.55 -16.10
N GLY A 37 16.49 21.98 -14.88
CA GLY A 37 17.57 21.15 -14.36
C GLY A 37 18.88 21.89 -14.07
N LYS A 38 18.88 23.23 -14.09
CA LYS A 38 20.07 24.08 -13.88
C LYS A 38 20.35 24.37 -12.41
N GLN A 39 19.41 24.07 -11.51
CA GLN A 39 19.55 24.31 -10.08
C GLN A 39 18.72 23.29 -9.28
N LYS A 40 19.27 22.79 -8.16
CA LYS A 40 18.52 21.94 -7.23
C LYS A 40 17.56 22.77 -6.37
N LEU A 41 16.43 22.19 -6.02
CA LEU A 41 15.45 22.77 -5.10
C LEU A 41 15.63 22.14 -3.71
N SER A 42 15.55 22.93 -2.64
CA SER A 42 15.55 22.37 -1.28
C SER A 42 14.22 21.69 -0.97
N SER A 43 14.25 20.69 -0.08
CA SER A 43 13.05 19.99 0.40
C SER A 43 12.01 20.96 0.97
N ASP A 44 12.42 21.93 1.76
CA ASP A 44 11.53 22.93 2.37
C ASP A 44 10.84 23.78 1.32
N SER A 45 11.56 24.16 0.26
CA SER A 45 10.99 24.95 -0.83
C SER A 45 10.03 24.12 -1.66
N LEU A 46 10.37 22.85 -1.92
CA LEU A 46 9.48 21.91 -2.62
C LEU A 46 8.15 21.78 -1.86
N VAL A 47 8.19 21.43 -0.57
CA VAL A 47 7.00 21.24 0.24
C VAL A 47 6.14 22.52 0.30
N LYS A 48 6.77 23.69 0.47
CA LYS A 48 6.06 24.98 0.45
C LYS A 48 5.40 25.27 -0.90
N ILE A 49 6.06 24.97 -2.02
CA ILE A 49 5.51 25.16 -3.36
C ILE A 49 4.30 24.24 -3.58
N LEU A 50 4.41 22.95 -3.22
CA LEU A 50 3.31 21.99 -3.38
C LEU A 50 2.07 22.46 -2.60
N PHE A 51 2.22 22.78 -1.31
CA PHE A 51 1.10 23.24 -0.49
C PHE A 51 0.49 24.57 -0.97
N LYS A 52 1.33 25.55 -1.38
CA LYS A 52 0.83 26.86 -1.82
C LYS A 52 0.04 26.80 -3.13
N ASN A 53 0.29 25.80 -3.97
CA ASN A 53 -0.41 25.61 -5.23
C ASN A 53 -1.44 24.47 -5.17
N ASN A 54 -1.74 23.97 -3.97
CA ASN A 54 -2.71 22.88 -3.75
C ASN A 54 -2.41 21.61 -4.58
N ILE A 55 -1.13 21.31 -4.79
CA ILE A 55 -0.70 20.10 -5.48
C ILE A 55 -0.75 18.94 -4.51
N ASP A 56 -1.40 17.85 -4.91
CA ASP A 56 -1.45 16.63 -4.12
C ASP A 56 -0.05 16.01 -4.04
N ILE A 57 0.40 15.74 -2.82
CA ILE A 57 1.75 15.24 -2.57
C ILE A 57 1.89 13.81 -3.08
N ASP A 58 0.87 12.97 -2.89
CA ASP A 58 0.96 11.56 -3.29
C ASP A 58 1.05 11.48 -4.82
N ASP A 59 0.19 12.20 -5.55
CA ASP A 59 0.23 12.27 -7.02
C ASP A 59 1.58 12.82 -7.53
N PHE A 60 2.09 13.89 -6.92
CA PHE A 60 3.39 14.45 -7.30
C PHE A 60 4.52 13.43 -7.12
N PHE A 61 4.55 12.70 -6.00
CA PHE A 61 5.59 11.70 -5.75
C PHE A 61 5.43 10.44 -6.62
N GLU A 62 4.23 10.11 -7.10
CA GLU A 62 4.05 9.05 -8.12
C GLU A 62 4.83 9.35 -9.40
N MET A 63 4.81 10.61 -9.87
CA MET A 63 5.55 11.04 -11.07
C MET A 63 7.06 10.81 -10.94
N LEU A 64 7.58 10.93 -9.72
CA LEU A 64 8.99 10.82 -9.40
C LEU A 64 9.50 9.37 -9.33
N LYS A 65 8.61 8.39 -9.11
CA LYS A 65 9.01 6.99 -8.87
C LYS A 65 9.94 6.44 -9.95
N SER A 66 9.65 6.72 -11.22
CA SER A 66 10.45 6.26 -12.37
C SER A 66 11.94 6.61 -12.27
N THR A 67 12.26 7.74 -11.63
CA THR A 67 13.65 8.25 -11.52
C THR A 67 14.28 7.95 -10.17
N TYR A 68 13.50 8.03 -9.09
CA TYR A 68 14.08 7.98 -7.73
C TYR A 68 13.87 6.64 -7.01
N MET A 69 12.97 5.79 -7.50
CA MET A 69 12.79 4.43 -6.97
C MET A 69 13.75 3.47 -7.67
N SER A 70 14.34 2.53 -6.92
CA SER A 70 15.21 1.50 -7.51
C SER A 70 14.44 0.66 -8.54
N GLU A 71 15.13 0.21 -9.60
CA GLU A 71 14.53 -0.62 -10.64
C GLU A 71 13.88 -1.89 -10.06
N SER A 72 14.53 -2.52 -9.08
CA SER A 72 14.00 -3.67 -8.35
C SER A 72 12.66 -3.35 -7.69
N ARG A 73 12.54 -2.22 -6.97
CA ARG A 73 11.27 -1.87 -6.31
C ARG A 73 10.20 -1.43 -7.31
N GLN A 74 10.57 -0.77 -8.40
CA GLN A 74 9.65 -0.47 -9.50
C GLN A 74 9.09 -1.76 -10.11
N TYR A 75 9.95 -2.76 -10.31
CA TYR A 75 9.54 -4.06 -10.82
C TYR A 75 8.63 -4.81 -9.84
N GLU A 76 8.96 -4.84 -8.54
CA GLU A 76 8.08 -5.40 -7.50
C GLU A 76 6.70 -4.72 -7.48
N ASN A 77 6.63 -3.39 -7.61
CA ASN A 77 5.36 -2.66 -7.69
C ASN A 77 4.55 -3.04 -8.93
N LYS A 78 5.21 -3.24 -10.09
CA LYS A 78 4.54 -3.73 -11.31
C LYS A 78 3.96 -5.13 -11.10
N LEU A 79 4.72 -6.03 -10.47
CA LEU A 79 4.25 -7.38 -10.16
C LEU A 79 3.08 -7.37 -9.17
N PHE A 80 3.16 -6.55 -8.12
CA PHE A 80 2.09 -6.36 -7.16
C PHE A 80 0.80 -5.86 -7.83
N ASN A 81 0.88 -4.79 -8.62
CA ASN A 81 -0.27 -4.23 -9.33
C ASN A 81 -0.86 -5.22 -10.34
N GLY A 82 0.01 -5.95 -11.06
CA GLY A 82 -0.42 -6.98 -12.00
C GLY A 82 -1.16 -8.13 -11.32
N MET A 83 -0.64 -8.61 -10.18
CA MET A 83 -1.31 -9.63 -9.36
C MET A 83 -2.67 -9.15 -8.82
N GLN A 84 -2.75 -7.90 -8.35
CA GLN A 84 -4.00 -7.31 -7.87
C GLN A 84 -5.04 -7.21 -9.00
N LEU A 85 -4.61 -6.79 -10.19
CA LEU A 85 -5.48 -6.72 -11.37
C LEU A 85 -5.99 -8.11 -11.78
N ALA A 86 -5.12 -9.12 -11.72
CA ALA A 86 -5.50 -10.50 -12.00
C ALA A 86 -6.53 -11.04 -11.00
N LEU A 87 -6.34 -10.76 -9.71
CA LEU A 87 -7.31 -11.10 -8.65
C LEU A 87 -8.66 -10.42 -8.88
N ASN A 88 -8.68 -9.09 -9.06
CA ASN A 88 -9.91 -8.31 -9.22
C ASN A 88 -10.73 -8.75 -10.44
N ASN A 89 -10.07 -9.25 -11.49
CA ASN A 89 -10.72 -9.71 -12.72
C ASN A 89 -10.82 -11.24 -12.83
N HIS A 90 -10.53 -11.97 -11.75
CA HIS A 90 -10.55 -13.44 -11.69
C HIS A 90 -9.74 -14.12 -12.83
N LYS A 91 -8.62 -13.53 -13.25
CA LYS A 91 -7.76 -14.04 -14.34
C LYS A 91 -6.71 -15.00 -13.81
N ILE A 92 -7.06 -16.28 -13.66
CA ILE A 92 -6.19 -17.34 -13.12
C ILE A 92 -4.84 -17.41 -13.85
N ASP A 93 -4.84 -17.48 -15.19
CA ASP A 93 -3.60 -17.60 -15.97
C ASP A 93 -2.67 -16.39 -15.80
N MET A 94 -3.23 -15.20 -15.56
CA MET A 94 -2.43 -14.01 -15.27
C MET A 94 -1.84 -14.10 -13.86
N ALA A 95 -2.64 -14.50 -12.87
CA ALA A 95 -2.19 -14.65 -11.49
C ALA A 95 -1.06 -15.68 -11.37
N GLN A 96 -1.17 -16.83 -12.05
CA GLN A 96 -0.12 -17.86 -12.08
C GLN A 96 1.17 -17.33 -12.71
N ARG A 97 1.09 -16.60 -13.83
CA ARG A 97 2.26 -15.97 -14.47
C ARG A 97 2.93 -14.95 -13.55
N TYR A 98 2.16 -14.18 -12.79
CA TYR A 98 2.72 -13.23 -11.82
C TYR A 98 3.33 -13.94 -10.62
N LEU A 99 2.73 -15.04 -10.13
CA LEU A 99 3.31 -15.84 -9.05
C LEU A 99 4.72 -16.33 -9.40
N VAL A 100 4.90 -16.94 -10.58
CA VAL A 100 6.23 -17.40 -11.04
C VAL A 100 7.24 -16.25 -11.07
N GLN A 101 6.85 -15.08 -11.57
CA GLN A 101 7.74 -13.91 -11.61
C GLN A 101 8.07 -13.37 -10.21
N ILE A 102 7.10 -13.41 -9.29
CA ILE A 102 7.28 -12.95 -7.91
C ILE A 102 8.22 -13.89 -7.16
N GLU A 103 8.03 -15.20 -7.27
CA GLU A 103 8.88 -16.20 -6.60
C GLU A 103 10.33 -16.18 -7.11
N THR A 104 10.53 -15.88 -8.40
CA THR A 104 11.86 -15.88 -9.02
C THR A 104 12.63 -14.58 -8.86
N LYS A 105 11.94 -13.42 -8.78
CA LYS A 105 12.59 -12.10 -8.91
C LYS A 105 12.27 -11.11 -7.80
N ALA A 106 11.18 -11.28 -7.05
CA ALA A 106 10.89 -10.39 -5.94
C ALA A 106 11.67 -10.82 -4.70
N SER A 107 12.19 -9.85 -3.95
CA SER A 107 12.83 -10.07 -2.65
C SER A 107 11.84 -9.92 -1.49
N ASN A 108 10.72 -9.25 -1.74
CA ASN A 108 9.68 -9.00 -0.76
C ASN A 108 8.90 -10.27 -0.39
N LYS A 109 9.24 -10.87 0.75
CA LYS A 109 8.58 -12.08 1.28
C LYS A 109 7.07 -11.92 1.47
N TYR A 110 6.60 -10.72 1.87
CA TYR A 110 5.16 -10.45 1.99
C TYR A 110 4.46 -10.59 0.64
N LEU A 111 5.05 -10.05 -0.43
CA LEU A 111 4.50 -10.14 -1.78
C LEU A 111 4.47 -11.59 -2.28
N GLN A 112 5.55 -12.35 -2.04
CA GLN A 112 5.63 -13.77 -2.40
C GLN A 112 4.52 -14.60 -1.72
N GLN A 113 4.37 -14.46 -0.40
CA GLN A 113 3.37 -15.21 0.34
C GLN A 113 1.95 -14.81 -0.07
N ARG A 114 1.68 -13.51 -0.25
CA ARG A 114 0.39 -13.03 -0.77
C ARG A 114 0.07 -13.60 -2.14
N ALA A 115 1.02 -13.59 -3.07
CA ALA A 115 0.86 -14.14 -4.41
C ALA A 115 0.46 -15.61 -4.37
N LYS A 116 1.12 -16.41 -3.54
CA LYS A 116 0.84 -17.85 -3.39
C LYS A 116 -0.56 -18.11 -2.84
N ILE A 117 -0.97 -17.36 -1.81
CA ILE A 117 -2.32 -17.46 -1.25
C ILE A 117 -3.36 -17.05 -2.30
N THR A 118 -3.14 -15.95 -3.02
CA THR A 118 -4.05 -15.48 -4.07
C THR A 118 -4.26 -16.50 -5.18
N VAL A 119 -3.20 -17.15 -5.67
CA VAL A 119 -3.33 -18.19 -6.71
C VAL A 119 -4.06 -19.42 -6.16
N ALA A 120 -3.76 -19.85 -4.93
CA ALA A 120 -4.49 -20.95 -4.30
C ALA A 120 -5.99 -20.63 -4.17
N PHE A 121 -6.33 -19.39 -3.84
CA PHE A 121 -7.71 -18.93 -3.70
C PHE A 121 -8.44 -18.96 -5.04
N LEU A 122 -7.84 -18.35 -6.08
CA LEU A 122 -8.43 -18.31 -7.42
C LEU A 122 -8.59 -19.69 -8.07
N THR A 123 -7.77 -20.65 -7.69
CA THR A 123 -7.80 -22.02 -8.25
C THR A 123 -8.55 -23.03 -7.38
N GLY A 124 -9.14 -22.60 -6.26
CA GLY A 124 -9.83 -23.49 -5.32
C GLY A 124 -8.90 -24.51 -4.63
N ASN A 125 -7.60 -24.24 -4.58
CA ASN A 125 -6.57 -25.15 -4.09
C ASN A 125 -6.03 -24.73 -2.71
N MET A 126 -6.86 -24.06 -1.90
CA MET A 126 -6.47 -23.58 -0.57
C MET A 126 -5.99 -24.71 0.35
N ASP A 127 -6.61 -25.89 0.25
CA ASP A 127 -6.25 -27.07 1.04
C ASP A 127 -4.89 -27.67 0.67
N LYS A 128 -4.33 -27.30 -0.50
CA LYS A 128 -2.99 -27.72 -0.93
C LYS A 128 -1.88 -26.88 -0.29
N LEU A 129 -2.22 -25.80 0.42
CA LEU A 129 -1.26 -25.02 1.18
C LEU A 129 -0.93 -25.77 2.48
N ASN A 130 0.27 -26.35 2.53
CA ASN A 130 0.72 -27.15 3.68
C ASN A 130 0.88 -26.32 4.96
N ASN A 131 0.92 -27.02 6.10
CA ASN A 131 1.03 -26.38 7.42
C ASN A 131 2.34 -25.61 7.59
N GLU A 132 3.43 -26.08 6.97
CA GLU A 132 4.72 -25.37 6.97
C GLU A 132 4.61 -23.98 6.33
N PHE A 133 3.93 -23.88 5.18
CA PHE A 133 3.70 -22.59 4.54
C PHE A 133 2.82 -21.68 5.41
N LYS A 134 1.73 -22.21 5.99
CA LYS A 134 0.85 -21.44 6.89
C LYS A 134 1.62 -20.91 8.09
N GLN A 135 2.48 -21.74 8.70
CA GLN A 135 3.34 -21.32 9.80
C GLN A 135 4.33 -20.23 9.34
N SER A 136 4.95 -20.38 8.16
CA SER A 136 5.87 -19.38 7.63
C SER A 136 5.21 -18.00 7.41
N VAL A 137 3.90 -17.96 7.16
CA VAL A 137 3.12 -16.72 7.05
C VAL A 137 2.95 -16.08 8.42
N ILE A 138 2.60 -16.86 9.44
CA ILE A 138 2.51 -16.41 10.84
C ILE A 138 3.85 -15.82 11.29
N ASP A 139 4.95 -16.56 11.07
CA ASP A 139 6.29 -16.10 11.44
C ASP A 139 6.66 -14.79 10.73
N THR A 140 6.23 -14.63 9.48
CA THR A 140 6.48 -13.41 8.71
C THR A 140 5.68 -12.23 9.26
N LEU A 141 4.42 -12.42 9.65
CA LEU A 141 3.61 -11.39 10.31
C LEU A 141 4.18 -11.00 11.69
N ASN A 142 4.66 -11.97 12.45
CA ASN A 142 5.22 -11.77 13.79
C ASN A 142 6.63 -11.17 13.80
N SER A 143 7.36 -11.24 12.68
CA SER A 143 8.71 -10.69 12.56
C SER A 143 8.81 -9.16 12.74
N HIS A 144 7.68 -8.42 12.72
CA HIS A 144 7.67 -6.97 12.80
C HIS A 144 6.78 -6.44 13.95
N PRO A 145 7.36 -5.80 14.99
CA PRO A 145 6.60 -5.24 16.12
C PRO A 145 5.52 -4.23 15.70
N ASN A 146 5.72 -3.56 14.57
CA ASN A 146 4.81 -2.58 13.97
C ASN A 146 4.13 -3.07 12.67
N CYS A 147 3.91 -4.39 12.51
CA CYS A 147 3.24 -5.01 11.37
C CYS A 147 2.02 -4.21 10.88
N MET A 148 1.18 -3.72 11.80
CA MET A 148 -0.06 -2.99 11.50
C MET A 148 0.15 -1.58 10.89
N ARG A 149 1.38 -1.03 10.90
CA ARG A 149 1.74 0.22 10.18
C ARG A 149 2.52 -0.04 8.90
N ASN A 150 2.96 -1.28 8.68
CA ASN A 150 3.66 -1.68 7.47
C ASN A 150 2.62 -2.09 6.41
N ILE A 151 2.66 -1.44 5.25
CA ILE A 151 1.69 -1.63 4.17
C ILE A 151 1.74 -3.07 3.62
N ASP A 152 2.94 -3.64 3.49
CA ASP A 152 3.15 -4.97 2.95
C ASP A 152 2.66 -6.05 3.93
N ALA A 153 2.94 -5.87 5.23
CA ALA A 153 2.52 -6.78 6.28
C ALA A 153 1.00 -6.75 6.51
N LEU A 154 0.39 -5.56 6.53
CA LEU A 154 -1.06 -5.41 6.55
C LEU A 154 -1.73 -6.07 5.34
N GLY A 155 -1.13 -5.90 4.15
CA GLY A 155 -1.59 -6.56 2.93
C GLY A 155 -1.51 -8.08 3.03
N LEU A 156 -0.44 -8.62 3.64
CA LEU A 156 -0.29 -10.05 3.89
C LEU A 156 -1.36 -10.54 4.85
N PHE A 157 -1.53 -9.87 6.00
CA PHE A 157 -2.51 -10.26 7.00
C PHE A 157 -3.93 -10.32 6.41
N ASN A 158 -4.31 -9.29 5.66
CA ASN A 158 -5.60 -9.22 4.99
C ASN A 158 -5.84 -10.41 4.04
N THR A 159 -4.80 -10.86 3.33
CA THR A 159 -4.87 -12.01 2.43
C THR A 159 -4.85 -13.33 3.23
N ALA A 160 -4.10 -13.36 4.32
CA ALA A 160 -3.88 -14.53 5.16
C ALA A 160 -5.13 -14.95 5.97
N LEU A 161 -6.12 -14.07 6.14
CA LEU A 161 -7.44 -14.42 6.69
C LEU A 161 -8.03 -15.69 6.04
N LEU A 162 -7.71 -15.94 4.75
CA LEU A 162 -8.16 -17.10 4.01
C LEU A 162 -7.55 -18.44 4.49
N ILE A 163 -6.37 -18.42 5.11
CA ILE A 163 -5.59 -19.63 5.45
C ILE A 163 -5.28 -19.80 6.93
N LEU A 164 -5.34 -18.71 7.70
CA LEU A 164 -4.95 -18.75 9.10
C LEU A 164 -5.97 -19.51 9.95
N PRO A 165 -5.52 -20.20 11.02
CA PRO A 165 -6.41 -20.75 12.03
C PRO A 165 -7.31 -19.69 12.65
N ASN A 166 -8.50 -20.08 13.09
CA ASN A 166 -9.49 -19.14 13.64
C ASN A 166 -8.96 -18.35 14.84
N ASP A 167 -8.27 -19.03 15.77
CA ASP A 167 -7.71 -18.39 16.96
C ASP A 167 -6.63 -17.36 16.60
N GLU A 168 -5.81 -17.66 15.59
CA GLU A 168 -4.74 -16.78 15.13
C GLU A 168 -5.31 -15.48 14.53
N VAL A 169 -6.36 -15.59 13.71
CA VAL A 169 -7.06 -14.41 13.17
C VAL A 169 -7.62 -13.54 14.30
N GLU A 170 -8.23 -14.14 15.32
CA GLU A 170 -8.82 -13.41 16.44
C GLU A 170 -7.76 -12.74 17.33
N ILE A 171 -6.60 -13.38 17.52
CA ILE A 171 -5.44 -12.82 18.22
C ILE A 171 -4.90 -11.61 17.44
N GLU A 172 -4.66 -11.76 16.15
CA GLU A 172 -4.13 -10.69 15.31
C GLU A 172 -5.08 -9.48 15.20
N MET A 173 -6.38 -9.72 15.07
CA MET A 173 -7.37 -8.63 15.08
C MET A 173 -7.43 -7.89 16.41
N ARG A 174 -7.27 -8.61 17.53
CA ARG A 174 -7.19 -7.98 18.86
C ARG A 174 -5.95 -7.09 18.97
N LEU A 175 -4.81 -7.56 18.49
CA LEU A 175 -3.56 -6.79 18.44
C LEU A 175 -3.70 -5.55 17.55
N PHE A 176 -4.33 -5.71 16.38
CA PHE A 176 -4.65 -4.62 15.47
C PHE A 176 -5.44 -3.52 16.18
N PHE A 177 -6.59 -3.83 16.79
CA PHE A 177 -7.40 -2.82 17.46
C PHE A 177 -6.71 -2.18 18.66
N THR A 178 -5.88 -2.94 19.39
CA THR A 178 -5.06 -2.40 20.48
C THR A 178 -4.10 -1.32 19.97
N LYS A 179 -3.51 -1.52 18.78
CA LYS A 179 -2.57 -0.56 18.18
C LYS A 179 -3.29 0.64 17.56
N VAL A 180 -4.38 0.42 16.82
CA VAL A 180 -5.08 1.48 16.07
C VAL A 180 -5.65 2.58 16.98
N VAL A 181 -6.11 2.24 18.18
CA VAL A 181 -6.64 3.24 19.15
C VAL A 181 -5.60 4.29 19.54
N HIS A 182 -4.30 3.95 19.50
CA HIS A 182 -3.22 4.85 19.93
C HIS A 182 -2.63 5.68 18.79
N VAL A 183 -3.13 5.56 17.55
CA VAL A 183 -2.61 6.29 16.39
C VAL A 183 -3.20 7.69 16.33
N LYS A 184 -2.38 8.71 16.67
CA LYS A 184 -2.78 10.13 16.67
C LYS A 184 -3.02 10.72 15.28
N LYS A 185 -2.22 10.31 14.29
CA LYS A 185 -2.30 10.78 12.90
C LYS A 185 -2.06 9.62 11.95
N ILE A 186 -2.98 9.43 11.02
CA ILE A 186 -2.97 8.38 10.00
C ILE A 186 -3.37 9.03 8.67
N SER A 187 -2.73 8.63 7.57
CA SER A 187 -3.11 9.11 6.23
C SER A 187 -4.45 8.50 5.81
N GLU A 188 -5.17 9.18 4.92
CA GLU A 188 -6.44 8.66 4.39
C GLU A 188 -6.26 7.29 3.71
N SER A 189 -5.20 7.10 2.91
CA SER A 189 -4.89 5.80 2.30
C SER A 189 -4.71 4.69 3.34
N MET A 190 -4.12 4.98 4.50
CA MET A 190 -3.97 3.97 5.55
C MET A 190 -5.29 3.71 6.29
N LYS A 191 -6.16 4.73 6.46
CA LYS A 191 -7.52 4.51 6.98
C LYS A 191 -8.33 3.60 6.07
N GLU A 192 -8.25 3.80 4.76
CA GLU A 192 -8.90 2.96 3.77
C GLU A 192 -8.43 1.50 3.88
N ARG A 193 -7.11 1.27 4.02
CA ARG A 193 -6.56 -0.08 4.20
C ARG A 193 -7.06 -0.76 5.47
N TYR A 194 -7.18 0.00 6.56
CA TYR A 194 -7.75 -0.50 7.82
C TYR A 194 -9.24 -0.81 7.68
N ALA A 195 -9.99 0.00 6.93
CA ALA A 195 -11.39 -0.26 6.63
C ALA A 195 -11.55 -1.54 5.81
N ILE A 196 -10.73 -1.75 4.77
CA ILE A 196 -10.71 -2.98 3.96
C ILE A 196 -10.44 -4.20 4.86
N LEU A 197 -9.46 -4.14 5.75
CA LEU A 197 -9.21 -5.22 6.71
C LEU A 197 -10.43 -5.49 7.59
N CYS A 198 -11.09 -4.45 8.11
CA CYS A 198 -12.29 -4.59 8.92
C CYS A 198 -13.43 -5.27 8.13
N CYS A 199 -13.66 -4.86 6.88
CA CYS A 199 -14.67 -5.49 6.01
C CYS A 199 -14.36 -6.97 5.76
N ASN A 200 -13.11 -7.28 5.42
CA ASN A 200 -12.69 -8.66 5.15
C ASN A 200 -12.75 -9.54 6.41
N TYR A 201 -12.40 -8.99 7.58
CA TYR A 201 -12.57 -9.70 8.85
C TYR A 201 -14.05 -9.97 9.17
N LEU A 202 -14.94 -9.00 8.94
CA LEU A 202 -16.37 -9.18 9.18
C LEU A 202 -16.98 -10.26 8.27
N ASP A 203 -16.62 -10.27 6.98
CA ASP A 203 -17.00 -11.33 6.04
C ASP A 203 -16.43 -12.70 6.47
N TRP A 204 -15.15 -12.73 6.83
CA TRP A 204 -14.49 -13.94 7.33
C TRP A 204 -15.18 -14.50 8.57
N LYS A 205 -15.54 -13.63 9.53
CA LYS A 205 -16.21 -14.02 10.78
C LYS A 205 -17.59 -14.57 10.48
N TYR A 206 -18.39 -13.83 9.70
CA TYR A 206 -19.75 -14.21 9.33
C TYR A 206 -19.83 -15.60 8.70
N LYS A 207 -18.87 -15.95 7.83
CA LYS A 207 -18.79 -17.26 7.17
C LYS A 207 -18.44 -18.42 8.10
N ARG A 208 -17.91 -18.16 9.30
CA ARG A 208 -17.39 -19.18 10.23
C ARG A 208 -18.18 -19.28 11.53
N SER A 209 -18.76 -18.18 11.99
CA SER A 209 -19.50 -18.11 13.24
C SER A 209 -20.45 -16.91 13.24
N SER A 210 -21.64 -17.11 13.79
CA SER A 210 -22.59 -16.03 14.07
C SER A 210 -22.28 -15.28 15.38
N GLU A 211 -21.23 -15.66 16.10
CA GLU A 211 -20.84 -15.04 17.38
C GLU A 211 -20.31 -13.61 17.18
N ILE A 212 -20.94 -12.66 17.87
CA ILE A 212 -20.49 -11.26 17.93
C ILE A 212 -19.55 -11.10 19.12
N ASN A 213 -18.26 -11.00 18.83
CA ASN A 213 -17.24 -10.74 19.84
C ASN A 213 -16.75 -9.27 19.83
N LYS A 214 -15.80 -8.96 20.71
CA LYS A 214 -15.23 -7.61 20.82
C LYS A 214 -14.55 -7.12 19.53
N ASN A 215 -13.92 -8.01 18.77
CA ASN A 215 -13.26 -7.66 17.51
C ASN A 215 -14.30 -7.26 16.45
N VAL A 216 -15.43 -7.97 16.35
CA VAL A 216 -16.57 -7.60 15.48
C VAL A 216 -17.10 -6.20 15.83
N ILE A 217 -17.33 -5.94 17.11
CA ILE A 217 -17.82 -4.63 17.57
C ILE A 217 -16.81 -3.51 17.22
N ASN A 218 -15.52 -3.76 17.40
CA ASN A 218 -14.47 -2.79 17.07
C ASN A 218 -14.38 -2.52 15.56
N ALA A 219 -14.49 -3.55 14.73
CA ALA A 219 -14.51 -3.41 13.27
C ALA A 219 -15.69 -2.53 12.82
N LEU A 220 -16.90 -2.82 13.32
CA LEU A 220 -18.09 -2.02 13.02
C LEU A 220 -17.97 -0.58 13.51
N LYS A 221 -17.36 -0.36 14.69
CA LYS A 221 -17.08 0.99 15.20
C LYS A 221 -16.07 1.74 14.34
N TYR A 222 -15.05 1.06 13.82
CA TYR A 222 -14.05 1.66 12.95
C TYR A 222 -14.68 2.15 11.64
N LEU A 223 -15.54 1.32 11.03
CA LEU A 223 -16.20 1.61 9.75
C LEU A 223 -17.28 2.71 9.83
N LYS A 224 -17.74 3.07 11.03
CA LYS A 224 -18.75 4.13 11.25
C LYS A 224 -18.14 5.53 11.43
N ARG A 225 -16.82 5.63 11.50
CA ARG A 225 -16.09 6.90 11.67
C ARG A 225 -15.85 7.56 10.33
#